data_AF-A0A6A4RMS5-F1
#
_entry.id   AF-A0A6A4RMS5-F1
#
_cell.length_a   1.000
_cell.length_b   1.000
_cell.length_c   1.000
_cell.angle_alpha   90.00
_cell.angle_beta   90.00
_cell.angle_gamma   90.00
#
_symmetry.space_group_name_H-M   'P 1'
#
loop_
_entity.id
_entity.type
_entity.pdbx_description
1 polymer ?
#
loop_
_entity_poly.entity_id
_entity_poly.type
_entity_poly.pdbx_seq_one_letter_code
_entity_poly.pdbx_strand_id
1 'polypeptide(L)'
;MVGKIIKFGTNIDLSDPKRWKPQLQELLKLPAFMRVESSNNMLSHVGHTILGMNTVQLYMKVPGSRTPGHQENNNFSSVNINIGPGDCEWFAVHEHYWEDINRFCEK
;
A
#
# COMPACT_ATOMS: atom_id res chain seq x y z
N MET A 1 9.99 5.10 29.40
CA MET A 1 8.68 4.42 29.47
C MET A 1 8.65 3.33 28.43
N VAL A 2 8.46 2.07 28.82
CA VAL A 2 8.28 0.98 27.85
C VAL A 2 6.87 1.10 27.30
N GLY A 3 6.73 1.33 25.99
CA GLY A 3 5.42 1.47 25.34
C GLY A 3 4.61 0.17 25.43
N LYS A 4 3.27 0.29 25.38
CA LYS A 4 2.37 -0.87 25.30
C LYS A 4 2.63 -1.64 24.01
N ILE A 5 2.77 -2.97 24.11
CA ILE A 5 2.90 -3.85 22.95
C ILE A 5 1.56 -3.88 22.20
N ILE A 6 1.64 -3.75 20.87
CA ILE A 6 0.51 -3.84 19.95
C ILE A 6 0.82 -4.84 18.82
N LYS A 7 -0.22 -5.27 18.10
CA LYS A 7 -0.11 -6.14 16.92
C LYS A 7 -0.70 -5.42 15.71
N PHE A 8 -0.10 -5.64 14.55
CA PHE A 8 -0.50 -5.03 13.29
C PHE A 8 -0.61 -6.11 12.21
N GLY A 9 -1.80 -6.30 11.64
CA GLY A 9 -2.03 -7.20 10.51
C GLY A 9 -1.68 -6.48 9.21
N THR A 10 -0.57 -6.86 8.59
CA THR A 10 -0.01 -6.20 7.41
C THR A 10 0.02 -7.15 6.21
N ASN A 11 -0.03 -6.59 5.00
CA ASN A 11 0.16 -7.31 3.74
C ASN A 11 -0.76 -8.53 3.55
N ILE A 12 -2.03 -8.42 3.98
CA ILE A 12 -3.01 -9.50 3.79
C ILE A 12 -3.39 -9.54 2.31
N ASP A 13 -3.06 -10.65 1.66
CA ASP A 13 -3.28 -10.81 0.22
C ASP A 13 -4.76 -11.01 -0.13
N LEU A 14 -5.27 -10.17 -1.04
CA LEU A 14 -6.60 -10.27 -1.62
C LEU A 14 -6.57 -10.69 -3.11
N SER A 15 -5.48 -11.32 -3.57
CA SER A 15 -5.30 -11.67 -5.00
C SER A 15 -6.28 -12.73 -5.53
N ASP A 16 -6.83 -13.61 -4.70
CA ASP A 16 -7.75 -14.67 -5.14
C ASP A 16 -9.14 -14.09 -5.54
N PRO A 17 -9.49 -14.08 -6.83
CA PRO A 17 -10.73 -13.47 -7.30
C PRO A 17 -11.96 -14.32 -6.98
N LYS A 18 -11.80 -15.61 -6.65
CA LYS A 18 -12.92 -16.45 -6.22
C LYS A 18 -13.30 -16.13 -4.78
N ARG A 19 -12.29 -15.94 -3.92
CA ARG A 19 -12.46 -15.63 -2.51
C ARG A 19 -12.93 -14.19 -2.28
N TRP A 20 -12.40 -13.23 -3.03
CA TRP A 20 -12.59 -11.79 -2.80
C TRP A 20 -13.38 -11.09 -3.91
N LYS A 21 -14.17 -11.85 -4.69
CA LYS A 21 -14.93 -11.34 -5.83
C LYS A 21 -15.68 -10.03 -5.56
N PRO A 22 -16.53 -9.91 -4.51
CA PRO A 22 -17.29 -8.68 -4.31
C PRO A 22 -16.39 -7.47 -3.98
N GLN A 23 -15.31 -7.68 -3.21
CA GLN A 23 -14.35 -6.61 -2.88
C GLN A 23 -13.62 -6.12 -4.13
N LEU A 24 -13.11 -7.03 -4.95
CA LEU A 24 -12.36 -6.67 -6.17
C LEU A 24 -13.26 -6.02 -7.22
N GLN A 25 -14.54 -6.44 -7.33
CA GLN A 25 -15.50 -5.81 -8.23
C GLN A 25 -15.85 -4.37 -7.82
N GLU A 26 -15.89 -4.08 -6.52
CA GLU A 26 -16.17 -2.72 -6.04
C GLU A 26 -15.08 -1.73 -6.47
N LEU A 27 -13.82 -2.16 -6.50
CA LEU A 27 -12.69 -1.34 -6.93
C LEU A 27 -12.70 -0.99 -8.42
N LEU A 28 -13.49 -1.71 -9.24
CA LEU A 28 -13.68 -1.35 -10.65
C LEU A 28 -14.42 -0.02 -10.84
N LYS A 29 -15.09 0.49 -9.79
CA LYS A 29 -15.73 1.81 -9.79
C LYS A 29 -14.73 2.96 -9.73
N LEU A 30 -13.47 2.71 -9.34
CA LEU A 30 -12.42 3.72 -9.36
C LEU A 30 -12.18 4.25 -10.79
N PRO A 31 -11.70 5.49 -10.95
CA PRO A 31 -11.25 5.99 -12.25
C PRO A 31 -10.07 5.16 -12.75
N ALA A 32 -9.93 5.04 -14.07
CA ALA A 32 -9.00 4.10 -14.70
C ALA A 32 -7.54 4.23 -14.25
N PHE A 33 -7.07 5.45 -13.93
CA PHE A 33 -5.70 5.70 -13.47
C PHE A 33 -5.42 5.26 -12.03
N MET A 34 -6.45 4.90 -11.26
CA MET A 34 -6.35 4.39 -9.89
C MET A 34 -6.65 2.88 -9.79
N ARG A 35 -7.08 2.24 -10.88
CA ARG A 35 -7.44 0.82 -10.86
C ARG A 35 -6.20 -0.06 -10.77
N VAL A 36 -6.35 -1.19 -10.07
CA VAL A 36 -5.34 -2.23 -9.94
C VAL A 36 -4.89 -2.75 -11.31
N GLU A 37 -5.83 -2.86 -12.24
CA GLU A 37 -5.58 -3.25 -13.63
C GLU A 37 -6.15 -2.20 -14.60
N SER A 38 -5.33 -1.75 -15.54
CA SER A 38 -5.72 -0.79 -16.59
C SER A 38 -4.71 -0.83 -17.75
N SER A 39 -5.15 -0.54 -18.98
CA SER A 39 -4.25 -0.49 -20.15
C SER A 39 -3.15 0.57 -20.02
N ASN A 40 -3.39 1.61 -19.20
CA ASN A 40 -2.45 2.70 -18.97
C ASN A 40 -1.65 2.52 -17.66
N ASN A 41 -1.74 1.37 -17.00
CA ASN A 41 -0.92 1.03 -15.84
C ASN A 41 0.23 0.11 -16.28
N MET A 42 1.48 0.57 -16.14
CA MET A 42 2.67 -0.23 -16.50
C MET A 42 2.71 -1.59 -15.79
N LEU A 43 2.22 -1.68 -14.53
CA LEU A 43 2.18 -2.93 -13.77
C LEU A 43 1.23 -3.98 -14.37
N SER A 44 0.26 -3.57 -15.20
CA SER A 44 -0.63 -4.48 -15.93
C SER A 44 0.05 -5.14 -17.13
N HIS A 45 1.20 -4.62 -17.58
CA HIS A 45 1.96 -5.15 -18.72
C HIS A 45 3.10 -6.09 -18.31
N VAL A 46 3.27 -6.35 -17.01
CA VAL A 46 4.30 -7.27 -16.48
C VAL A 46 4.07 -8.73 -16.91
N GLY A 47 2.84 -9.11 -17.23
CA GLY A 47 2.48 -10.45 -17.70
C GLY A 47 2.42 -11.53 -16.62
N HIS A 48 2.66 -11.18 -15.36
CA HIS A 48 2.50 -12.07 -14.20
C HIS A 48 2.16 -11.29 -12.93
N THR A 49 1.74 -12.01 -11.90
CA THR A 49 1.36 -11.45 -10.59
C THR A 49 2.57 -10.99 -9.80
N ILE A 50 2.52 -9.76 -9.28
CA ILE A 50 3.39 -9.22 -8.26
C ILE A 50 2.52 -8.84 -7.05
N LEU A 51 2.53 -9.67 -6.01
CA LEU A 51 1.64 -9.52 -4.86
C LEU A 51 1.82 -8.16 -4.18
N GLY A 52 0.70 -7.44 -4.00
CA GLY A 52 0.68 -6.12 -3.39
C GLY A 52 1.06 -4.96 -4.29
N MET A 53 1.49 -5.22 -5.53
CA MET A 53 1.73 -4.16 -6.52
C MET A 53 0.64 -4.17 -7.60
N ASN A 54 0.44 -5.30 -8.27
CA ASN A 54 -0.68 -5.50 -9.21
C ASN A 54 -1.79 -6.40 -8.66
N THR A 55 -1.77 -6.65 -7.34
CA THR A 55 -2.88 -7.22 -6.58
C THR A 55 -3.12 -6.39 -5.33
N VAL A 56 -4.34 -6.48 -4.77
CA VAL A 56 -4.73 -5.71 -3.59
C VAL A 56 -4.14 -6.34 -2.32
N GLN A 57 -3.62 -5.49 -1.44
CA GLN A 57 -3.29 -5.85 -0.05
C GLN A 57 -4.22 -5.12 0.93
N LEU A 58 -4.57 -5.81 2.02
CA LEU A 58 -5.35 -5.27 3.14
C LEU A 58 -4.48 -5.14 4.39
N TYR A 59 -4.77 -4.12 5.18
CA TYR A 59 -4.11 -3.82 6.45
C TYR A 59 -5.14 -3.67 7.56
N MET A 60 -4.96 -4.39 8.67
CA MET A 60 -5.82 -4.36 9.85
C MET A 60 -5.04 -3.75 11.02
N LYS A 61 -5.46 -2.54 11.44
CA LYS A 61 -4.70 -1.66 12.34
C LYS A 61 -5.38 -1.51 13.71
N VAL A 62 -4.55 -1.25 14.72
CA VAL A 62 -4.96 -0.64 16.00
C VAL A 62 -4.25 0.71 16.15
N PRO A 63 -4.69 1.61 17.04
CA PRO A 63 -3.96 2.85 17.28
C PRO A 63 -2.49 2.60 17.59
N GLY A 64 -1.61 3.28 16.86
CA GLY A 64 -0.16 3.12 16.95
C GLY A 64 0.45 2.11 15.97
N SER A 65 -0.33 1.37 15.18
CA SER A 65 0.20 0.58 14.06
C SER A 65 0.92 1.48 13.05
N ARG A 66 2.15 1.14 12.68
CA ARG A 66 3.01 1.93 11.79
C ARG A 66 3.51 1.09 10.63
N THR A 67 3.40 1.64 9.42
CA THR A 67 4.28 1.27 8.32
C THR A 67 5.48 2.23 8.37
N PRO A 68 6.71 1.74 8.59
CA PRO A 68 7.87 2.62 8.71
C PRO A 68 8.22 3.31 7.39
N GLY A 69 9.14 4.28 7.44
CA GLY A 69 9.58 5.02 6.25
C GLY A 69 10.17 4.12 5.17
N HIS A 70 9.69 4.28 3.95
CA HIS A 70 10.14 3.55 2.75
C HIS A 70 9.78 4.34 1.49
N GLN A 71 10.46 4.01 0.39
CA GLN A 71 9.95 4.26 -0.96
C GLN A 71 9.28 2.97 -1.46
N GLU A 72 8.30 3.11 -2.35
CA GLU A 72 7.63 1.97 -2.97
C GLU A 72 8.62 1.14 -3.83
N ASN A 73 8.32 -0.14 -4.03
CA ASN A 73 9.16 -1.01 -4.85
C ASN A 73 9.35 -0.42 -6.25
N ASN A 74 10.61 -0.28 -6.66
CA ASN A 74 11.00 0.35 -7.94
C ASN A 74 10.40 1.75 -8.16
N ASN A 75 10.07 2.49 -7.09
CA ASN A 75 9.50 3.84 -7.11
C ASN A 75 8.18 3.96 -7.90
N PHE A 76 7.39 2.90 -7.98
CA PHE A 76 6.03 2.98 -8.53
C PHE A 76 5.13 3.84 -7.65
N SER A 77 4.12 4.47 -8.26
CA SER A 77 3.06 5.16 -7.51
C SER A 77 2.22 4.16 -6.71
N SER A 78 1.69 4.60 -5.57
CA SER A 78 0.85 3.80 -4.67
C SER A 78 -0.52 4.45 -4.50
N VAL A 79 -1.55 3.62 -4.33
CA VAL A 79 -2.93 4.04 -4.05
C VAL A 79 -3.36 3.40 -2.74
N ASN A 80 -3.81 4.23 -1.78
CA ASN A 80 -4.26 3.77 -0.47
C ASN A 80 -5.65 4.32 -0.16
N ILE A 81 -6.56 3.47 0.32
CA ILE A 81 -7.92 3.85 0.73
C ILE A 81 -8.12 3.43 2.18
N ASN A 82 -8.41 4.39 3.06
CA ASN A 82 -8.77 4.10 4.44
C ASN A 82 -10.22 3.62 4.51
N ILE A 83 -10.44 2.40 5.00
CA ILE A 83 -11.77 1.81 5.19
C ILE A 83 -12.45 2.33 6.47
N GLY A 84 -11.69 2.82 7.45
CA GLY A 84 -12.21 3.32 8.72
C GLY A 84 -12.48 2.22 9.77
N PRO A 85 -13.19 2.55 10.88
CA PRO A 85 -13.80 3.86 11.17
C PRO A 85 -12.81 4.89 11.73
N GLY A 86 -11.60 4.49 12.11
CA GLY A 86 -10.57 5.41 12.59
C GLY A 86 -9.76 6.06 11.46
N ASP A 87 -8.95 7.04 11.82
CA ASP A 87 -8.11 7.77 10.87
C ASP A 87 -6.71 7.16 10.70
N CYS A 88 -6.04 7.54 9.61
CA CYS A 88 -4.62 7.32 9.40
C CYS A 88 -3.92 8.68 9.26
N GLU A 89 -2.81 8.86 9.96
CA GLU A 89 -1.91 10.00 9.79
C GLU A 89 -0.80 9.65 8.80
N TRP A 90 -0.52 10.55 7.86
CA TRP A 90 0.46 10.35 6.79
C TRP A 90 1.58 11.38 6.87
N PHE A 91 2.80 10.91 6.65
CA PHE A 91 4.01 11.71 6.53
C PHE A 91 4.65 11.38 5.18
N ALA A 92 4.93 12.39 4.37
CA ALA A 92 5.56 12.22 3.06
C ALA A 92 6.65 13.27 2.86
N VAL A 93 7.72 12.87 2.17
CA VAL A 93 8.81 13.75 1.75
C VAL A 93 8.98 13.57 0.25
N HIS A 94 9.22 14.67 -0.46
CA HIS A 94 9.44 14.62 -1.90
C HIS A 94 10.67 13.76 -2.24
N GLU A 95 10.57 12.98 -3.33
CA GLU A 95 11.60 12.03 -3.75
C GLU A 95 13.00 12.65 -3.82
N HIS A 96 13.12 13.89 -4.31
CA HIS A 96 14.37 14.66 -4.34
C HIS A 96 15.23 14.59 -3.06
N TYR A 97 14.62 14.42 -1.88
CA TYR A 97 15.32 14.37 -0.60
C TYR A 97 15.60 12.93 -0.09
N TRP A 98 15.41 11.90 -0.90
CA TRP A 98 15.57 10.50 -0.45
C TRP A 98 17.01 10.21 0.00
N GLU A 99 18.02 10.75 -0.68
CA GLU A 99 19.43 10.59 -0.29
C GLU A 99 19.72 11.25 1.06
N ASP A 100 19.09 12.39 1.35
CA ASP A 100 19.23 13.07 2.63
C ASP A 100 18.66 12.24 3.77
N ILE A 101 17.51 11.61 3.55
CA ILE A 101 16.89 10.65 4.49
C ILE A 101 17.79 9.43 4.65
N ASN A 102 18.35 8.89 3.57
CA ASN A 102 19.26 7.74 3.64
C ASN A 102 20.49 8.05 4.52
N ARG A 103 21.06 9.26 4.39
CA ARG A 103 22.17 9.70 5.27
C ARG A 103 21.79 9.82 6.75
N PHE A 104 20.51 9.96 7.10
CA PHE A 104 20.06 9.85 8.49
C PHE A 104 19.99 8.40 8.96
N CYS A 105 19.60 7.46 8.08
CA CYS A 105 19.52 6.04 8.41
C CYS A 105 20.89 5.36 8.59
N GLU A 106 21.93 5.85 7.89
CA GLU A 106 23.29 5.33 7.97
C GLU A 106 24.08 5.79 9.21
N LYS A 107 23.52 6.71 10.01
CA LYS A 107 24.11 7.20 11.26
C LYS A 107 23.69 6.37 12.45
#